data_AF-A0A7U2NGV8-F1
#
_entry.id   AF-A0A7U2NGV8-F1
#
_cell.length_a   1.000
_cell.length_b   1.000
_cell.length_c   1.000
_cell.angle_alpha   90.00
_cell.angle_beta   90.00
_cell.angle_gamma   90.00
#
_symmetry.space_group_name_H-M   'P 1'
#
loop_
_entity.id
_entity.type
_entity.pdbx_description
1 polymer ?
#
loop_
_entity_poly.entity_id
_entity_poly.type
_entity_poly.pdbx_seq_one_letter_code
_entity_poly.pdbx_strand_id
1 'polypeptide(L)'
;MKKLLLIFAILPFIISCNGQEKPIAISLAEEPLQLENFDFETKISTLVPEKNKVINKYGEYYQLKSEIMIVDTIKDREFIESEQLIRIQYGQLSYTFEDALAKFRDFDFNAISLATTLSGKIMIVNGLVGKIDLSETQDFIKLLNEKYGKAIQTKSEFVRPFDIFTWQLKDRIIKYCIVSNDETNTMKFVVDNENKEIDNGKKEQYFEAYIYIIKNEYAETLIGKMGSDFTYCY
;
A
#
# COMPACT_ATOMS: atom_id res chain seq x y z
N MET A 1 -70.49 31.93 9.68
CA MET A 1 -70.01 30.59 10.11
C MET A 1 -68.74 30.24 9.36
N LYS A 2 -67.68 29.90 10.11
CA LYS A 2 -66.44 29.18 9.76
C LYS A 2 -65.65 29.63 8.52
N LYS A 3 -64.58 30.41 8.75
CA LYS A 3 -63.38 30.45 7.90
C LYS A 3 -62.63 29.12 8.07
N LEU A 4 -62.40 28.41 6.97
CA LEU A 4 -61.55 27.21 6.93
C LEU A 4 -60.11 27.69 6.66
N LEU A 5 -59.24 27.61 7.65
CA LEU A 5 -57.81 27.87 7.51
C LEU A 5 -57.15 26.57 7.03
N LEU A 6 -56.69 26.51 5.78
CA LEU A 6 -55.80 25.45 5.31
C LEU A 6 -54.37 25.80 5.76
N ILE A 7 -53.84 25.06 6.71
CA ILE A 7 -52.42 25.12 7.08
C ILE A 7 -51.69 24.10 6.21
N PHE A 8 -50.93 24.61 5.22
CA PHE A 8 -49.94 23.82 4.50
C PHE A 8 -48.77 23.55 5.46
N ALA A 9 -48.74 22.36 6.05
CA ALA A 9 -47.55 21.86 6.73
C ALA A 9 -46.52 21.43 5.68
N ILE A 10 -45.60 22.34 5.35
CA ILE A 10 -44.40 22.00 4.60
C ILE A 10 -43.49 21.23 5.57
N LEU A 11 -43.50 19.91 5.48
CA LEU A 11 -42.46 19.08 6.09
C LEU A 11 -41.14 19.40 5.37
N PRO A 12 -40.10 19.93 6.05
CA PRO A 12 -38.78 19.91 5.48
C PRO A 12 -38.36 18.44 5.40
N PHE A 13 -38.22 17.92 4.18
CA PHE A 13 -37.40 16.76 3.91
C PHE A 13 -36.00 17.09 4.41
N ILE A 14 -35.66 16.61 5.61
CA ILE A 14 -34.28 16.57 6.07
C ILE A 14 -33.63 15.48 5.22
N ILE A 15 -33.16 15.88 4.04
CA ILE A 15 -32.15 15.11 3.31
C ILE A 15 -30.93 15.18 4.20
N SER A 16 -30.81 14.21 5.12
CA SER A 16 -29.56 13.90 5.78
C SER A 16 -28.64 13.39 4.68
N CYS A 17 -27.99 14.30 3.96
CA CYS A 17 -26.70 14.03 3.38
C CYS A 17 -25.81 13.64 4.56
N ASN A 18 -25.71 12.33 4.82
CA ASN A 18 -24.53 11.77 5.44
C ASN A 18 -23.40 12.05 4.46
N GLY A 19 -22.88 13.28 4.48
CA GLY A 19 -21.56 13.55 3.94
C GLY A 19 -20.65 12.63 4.71
N GLN A 20 -20.23 11.55 4.07
CA GLN A 20 -19.10 10.77 4.56
C GLN A 20 -17.97 11.78 4.73
N GLU A 21 -17.62 12.09 5.97
CA GLU A 21 -16.38 12.77 6.26
C GLU A 21 -15.30 11.96 5.54
N LYS A 22 -14.65 12.60 4.56
CA LYS A 22 -13.50 11.97 3.91
C LYS A 22 -12.54 11.59 5.04
N PRO A 23 -12.08 10.33 5.13
CA PRO A 23 -11.05 9.99 6.10
C PRO A 23 -9.87 10.94 5.83
N ILE A 24 -9.60 11.83 6.78
CA ILE A 24 -8.47 12.73 6.70
C ILE A 24 -7.26 11.83 6.86
N ALA A 25 -6.45 11.71 5.80
CA ALA A 25 -5.22 10.96 5.90
C ALA A 25 -4.34 11.57 7.01
N ILE A 26 -3.79 10.71 7.86
CA ILE A 26 -2.90 11.07 8.98
C ILE A 26 -1.48 10.62 8.62
N SER A 27 -0.47 11.16 9.30
CA SER A 27 0.91 10.77 9.08
C SER A 27 1.13 9.27 9.34
N LEU A 28 1.96 8.64 8.52
CA LEU A 28 2.38 7.24 8.66
C LEU A 28 3.18 6.96 9.93
N ALA A 29 3.66 8.00 10.62
CA ALA A 29 4.30 7.87 11.93
C ALA A 29 3.29 7.79 13.09
N GLU A 30 2.03 8.15 12.84
CA GLU A 30 0.98 8.27 13.86
C GLU A 30 -0.02 7.11 13.76
N GLU A 31 -0.53 6.83 12.55
CA GLU A 31 -1.51 5.76 12.32
C GLU A 31 -1.27 4.98 11.02
N PRO A 32 -1.71 3.71 10.95
CA PRO A 32 -1.68 2.94 9.72
C PRO A 32 -2.55 3.58 8.63
N LEU A 33 -2.05 3.63 7.40
CA LEU A 33 -2.79 4.19 6.27
C LEU A 33 -3.99 3.32 5.88
N GLN A 34 -5.18 3.92 5.80
CA GLN A 34 -6.36 3.24 5.28
C GLN A 34 -6.38 3.17 3.75
N LEU A 35 -6.27 1.95 3.22
CA LEU A 35 -6.17 1.68 1.78
C LEU A 35 -7.54 1.57 1.08
N GLU A 36 -8.58 1.12 1.79
CA GLU A 36 -9.89 0.81 1.18
C GLU A 36 -10.48 2.02 0.44
N ASN A 37 -10.41 3.20 1.04
CA ASN A 37 -10.95 4.44 0.49
C ASN A 37 -9.87 5.50 0.30
N PHE A 38 -8.63 5.09 -0.01
CA PHE A 38 -7.49 6.00 -0.13
C PHE A 38 -7.79 7.17 -1.09
N ASP A 39 -7.56 8.40 -0.65
CA ASP A 39 -7.77 9.61 -1.47
C ASP A 39 -6.45 10.02 -2.13
N PHE A 40 -6.37 9.89 -3.46
CA PHE A 40 -5.18 10.29 -4.24
C PHE A 40 -4.91 11.81 -4.25
N GLU A 41 -5.85 12.62 -3.76
CA GLU A 41 -5.63 14.06 -3.54
C GLU A 41 -4.96 14.35 -2.18
N THR A 42 -4.69 13.31 -1.39
CA THR A 42 -3.86 13.40 -0.18
C THR A 42 -2.47 13.94 -0.55
N LYS A 43 -2.05 15.00 0.14
CA LYS A 43 -0.70 15.56 -0.03
C LYS A 43 0.32 14.61 0.56
N ILE A 44 1.42 14.37 -0.16
CA ILE A 44 2.50 13.52 0.36
C ILE A 44 3.05 14.04 1.69
N SER A 45 3.14 15.37 1.87
CA SER A 45 3.55 16.01 3.13
C SER A 45 2.60 15.77 4.31
N THR A 46 1.38 15.28 4.07
CA THR A 46 0.48 14.83 5.14
C THR A 46 0.89 13.45 5.64
N LEU A 47 1.24 12.54 4.73
CA LEU A 47 1.64 11.17 5.06
C LEU A 47 3.05 11.14 5.66
N VAL A 48 3.97 11.88 5.05
CA VAL A 48 5.39 12.00 5.44
C VAL A 48 5.74 13.49 5.65
N PRO A 49 5.36 14.07 6.79
CA PRO A 49 5.61 15.47 7.06
C PRO A 49 7.10 15.74 7.32
N GLU A 50 7.59 16.92 6.93
CA GLU A 50 8.98 17.36 7.12
C GLU A 50 9.43 17.29 8.60
N LYS A 51 8.51 17.41 9.56
CA LYS A 51 8.82 17.25 11.00
C LYS A 51 9.40 15.85 11.34
N ASN A 52 9.11 14.84 10.51
CA ASN A 52 9.59 13.47 10.68
C ASN A 52 10.86 13.19 9.88
N LYS A 53 11.34 14.16 9.09
CA LYS A 53 12.55 14.02 8.30
C LYS A 53 13.78 14.07 9.20
N VAL A 54 14.62 13.06 9.09
CA VAL A 54 15.90 12.96 9.79
C VAL A 54 17.01 13.06 8.76
N ILE A 55 17.96 13.96 9.03
CA ILE A 55 19.16 14.14 8.21
C ILE A 55 20.35 13.82 9.11
N ASN A 56 21.12 12.80 8.75
CA ASN A 56 22.33 12.44 9.46
C ASN A 56 23.44 12.00 8.50
N LYS A 57 24.59 11.56 9.04
CA LYS A 57 25.76 11.17 8.23
C LYS A 57 25.52 9.97 7.29
N TYR A 58 24.44 9.23 7.46
CA TYR A 58 24.07 8.06 6.65
C TYR A 58 23.03 8.39 5.57
N GLY A 59 22.51 9.62 5.55
CA GLY A 59 21.58 10.09 4.52
C GLY A 59 20.36 10.81 5.09
N GLU A 60 19.39 11.00 4.20
CA GLU A 60 18.08 11.58 4.48
C GLU A 60 17.02 10.48 4.46
N TYR A 61 16.16 10.47 5.48
CA TYR A 61 15.02 9.57 5.55
C TYR A 61 13.90 10.17 6.39
N TYR A 62 12.71 9.58 6.29
CA TYR A 62 11.58 9.88 7.17
C TYR A 62 11.47 8.80 8.23
N GLN A 63 11.42 9.22 9.49
CA GLN A 63 11.11 8.33 10.60
C GLN A 63 9.60 8.05 10.60
N LEU A 64 9.26 6.78 10.39
CA LEU A 64 7.93 6.25 10.66
C LEU A 64 7.95 5.61 12.06
N LYS A 65 6.82 5.06 12.50
CA LYS A 65 6.62 4.52 13.86
C LYS A 65 7.85 3.74 14.39
N SER A 66 8.09 2.55 13.87
CA SER A 66 9.26 1.69 14.16
C SER A 66 10.18 1.53 12.95
N GLU A 67 9.86 2.21 11.84
CA GLU A 67 10.47 1.97 10.53
C GLU A 67 11.04 3.23 9.90
N ILE A 68 11.82 3.02 8.84
CA ILE A 68 12.48 4.08 8.08
C ILE A 68 12.01 4.05 6.64
N MET A 69 11.64 5.24 6.13
CA MET A 69 11.28 5.44 4.73
C MET A 69 12.32 6.31 4.01
N ILE A 70 12.87 5.78 2.93
CA ILE A 70 13.81 6.46 2.03
C ILE A 70 13.05 7.07 0.87
N VAL A 71 13.54 8.23 0.44
CA VAL A 71 13.04 8.93 -0.75
C VAL A 71 14.09 8.85 -1.85
N ASP A 72 13.69 8.35 -3.02
CA ASP A 72 14.52 8.32 -4.22
C ASP A 72 13.82 9.01 -5.39
N THR A 73 14.58 9.72 -6.22
CA THR A 73 14.08 10.35 -7.44
C THR A 73 14.45 9.47 -8.62
N ILE A 74 13.45 8.83 -9.21
CA ILE A 74 13.65 7.91 -10.33
C ILE A 74 13.79 8.68 -11.62
N LYS A 75 14.80 8.29 -12.39
CA LYS A 75 15.12 8.84 -13.70
C LYS A 75 14.85 7.83 -14.81
N ASP A 76 14.56 8.35 -15.99
CA ASP A 76 14.57 7.56 -17.21
C ASP A 76 16.00 7.12 -17.50
N ARG A 77 16.20 5.81 -17.70
CA ARG A 77 17.53 5.22 -17.92
C ARG A 77 17.85 5.06 -19.41
N GLU A 78 17.04 5.64 -20.30
CA GLU A 78 17.24 5.46 -21.75
C GLU A 78 18.58 6.03 -22.24
N PHE A 79 19.09 7.17 -21.70
CA PHE A 79 20.43 7.69 -22.04
C PHE A 79 21.04 8.56 -20.91
N ILE A 80 22.30 8.31 -20.54
CA ILE A 80 23.03 9.02 -19.46
C ILE A 80 23.10 10.55 -19.68
N GLU A 81 23.09 11.00 -20.93
CA GLU A 81 23.19 12.42 -21.28
C GLU A 81 21.83 13.15 -21.32
N SER A 82 20.70 12.43 -21.17
CA SER A 82 19.35 13.00 -21.18
C SER A 82 18.42 12.36 -20.14
N GLU A 83 18.96 11.99 -18.97
CA GLU A 83 18.17 11.39 -17.90
C GLU A 83 17.05 12.34 -17.43
N GLN A 84 15.82 12.06 -17.84
CA GLN A 84 14.66 12.82 -17.40
C GLN A 84 14.17 12.28 -16.06
N LEU A 85 13.91 13.18 -15.09
CA LEU A 85 13.26 12.79 -13.84
C LEU A 85 11.82 12.34 -14.14
N ILE A 86 11.44 11.15 -13.68
CA ILE A 86 10.11 10.57 -13.93
C ILE A 86 9.20 10.74 -12.73
N ARG A 87 9.68 10.37 -11.54
CA ARG A 87 8.86 10.24 -10.31
C ARG A 87 9.72 10.26 -9.06
N ILE A 88 9.06 10.41 -7.91
CA ILE A 88 9.68 10.25 -6.58
C ILE A 88 9.09 9.00 -5.95
N GLN A 89 9.95 8.08 -5.49
CA GLN A 89 9.56 6.88 -4.75
C GLN A 89 9.88 7.04 -3.27
N TYR A 90 8.95 6.59 -2.45
CA TYR A 90 9.03 6.53 -0.99
C TYR A 90 8.99 5.04 -0.64
N GLY A 91 10.16 4.46 -0.38
CA GLY A 91 10.30 3.03 -0.10
C GLY A 91 10.76 2.78 1.32
N GLN A 92 10.48 1.59 1.84
CA GLN A 92 10.98 1.20 3.16
C GLN A 92 12.29 0.42 3.06
N LEU A 93 13.20 0.68 3.99
CA LEU A 93 14.42 -0.12 4.12
C LEU A 93 14.19 -1.45 4.82
N SER A 94 13.26 -1.46 5.77
CA SER A 94 12.93 -2.59 6.63
C SER A 94 11.46 -2.53 7.01
N TYR A 95 10.96 -3.67 7.48
CA TYR A 95 9.67 -3.76 8.16
C TYR A 95 9.73 -4.88 9.21
N THR A 96 8.96 -4.76 10.28
CA THR A 96 8.65 -5.85 11.21
C THR A 96 7.35 -6.55 10.84
N PHE A 97 7.19 -7.81 11.25
CA PHE A 97 5.91 -8.53 11.07
C PHE A 97 4.83 -8.12 12.09
N GLU A 98 5.21 -7.36 13.13
CA GLU A 98 4.33 -6.99 14.24
C GLU A 98 3.63 -5.65 14.02
N ASP A 99 4.27 -4.74 13.29
CA ASP A 99 3.67 -3.46 12.99
C ASP A 99 2.73 -3.54 11.78
N ALA A 100 1.72 -2.66 11.81
CA ALA A 100 0.85 -2.37 10.69
C ALA A 100 1.10 -0.92 10.26
N LEU A 101 1.53 -0.70 9.03
CA LEU A 101 1.73 0.64 8.44
C LEU A 101 0.63 1.00 7.44
N ALA A 102 -0.11 0.01 6.97
CA ALA A 102 -1.33 0.22 6.22
C ALA A 102 -2.38 -0.83 6.60
N LYS A 103 -3.66 -0.52 6.33
CA LYS A 103 -4.79 -1.41 6.60
C LYS A 103 -5.79 -1.36 5.46
N PHE A 104 -6.43 -2.48 5.20
CA PHE A 104 -7.65 -2.55 4.41
C PHE A 104 -8.71 -3.20 5.29
N ARG A 105 -9.60 -2.39 5.89
CA ARG A 105 -10.46 -2.80 7.01
C ARG A 105 -9.60 -3.36 8.14
N ASP A 106 -9.82 -4.62 8.53
CA ASP A 106 -9.11 -5.31 9.59
C ASP A 106 -7.90 -6.11 9.09
N PHE A 107 -7.57 -6.02 7.79
CA PHE A 107 -6.41 -6.68 7.20
C PHE A 107 -5.20 -5.75 7.22
N ASP A 108 -4.16 -6.17 7.92
CA ASP A 108 -2.96 -5.35 8.20
C ASP A 108 -1.86 -5.61 7.18
N PHE A 109 -1.15 -4.55 6.80
CA PHE A 109 0.04 -4.58 5.97
C PHE A 109 1.23 -4.05 6.78
N ASN A 110 2.30 -4.84 6.82
CA ASN A 110 3.52 -4.57 7.57
C ASN A 110 4.35 -3.44 6.99
N ALA A 111 4.37 -3.34 5.66
CA ALA A 111 5.11 -2.31 4.95
C ALA A 111 4.19 -1.51 4.03
N ILE A 112 4.61 -0.28 3.74
CA ILE A 112 4.00 0.66 2.83
C ILE A 112 5.05 1.38 1.99
N SER A 113 4.82 1.44 0.69
CA SER A 113 5.64 2.23 -0.24
C SER A 113 4.75 3.08 -1.13
N LEU A 114 5.21 4.26 -1.52
CA LEU A 114 4.45 5.18 -2.37
C LEU A 114 5.29 5.64 -3.57
N ALA A 115 4.64 5.98 -4.66
CA ALA A 115 5.28 6.78 -5.70
C ALA A 115 4.42 7.98 -6.08
N THR A 116 5.11 9.09 -6.36
CA THR A 116 4.49 10.37 -6.67
C THR A 116 5.07 10.97 -7.94
N THR A 117 4.31 11.85 -8.59
CA THR A 117 4.86 12.74 -9.62
C THR A 117 5.94 13.65 -9.01
N LEU A 118 6.74 14.32 -9.84
CA LEU A 118 7.70 15.34 -9.33
C LEU A 118 7.01 16.50 -8.60
N SER A 119 5.72 16.72 -8.83
CA SER A 119 4.89 17.70 -8.12
C SER A 119 4.26 17.16 -6.83
N GLY A 120 4.56 15.92 -6.43
CA GLY A 120 4.09 15.31 -5.20
C GLY A 120 2.67 14.74 -5.26
N LYS A 121 2.08 14.57 -6.45
CA LYS A 121 0.79 13.87 -6.60
C LYS A 121 1.00 12.38 -6.47
N ILE A 122 0.24 11.72 -5.60
CA ILE A 122 0.36 10.28 -5.37
C ILE A 122 -0.17 9.53 -6.59
N MET A 123 0.65 8.59 -7.09
CA MET A 123 0.35 7.80 -8.28
C MET A 123 -0.03 6.36 -7.92
N ILE A 124 0.65 5.79 -6.93
CA ILE A 124 0.49 4.43 -6.46
C ILE A 124 0.84 4.34 -4.98
N VAL A 125 0.11 3.48 -4.27
CA VAL A 125 0.41 3.03 -2.91
C VAL A 125 0.54 1.51 -2.94
N ASN A 126 1.61 1.00 -2.36
CA ASN A 126 1.82 -0.43 -2.12
C ASN A 126 1.69 -0.72 -0.62
N GLY A 127 1.04 -1.83 -0.28
CA GLY A 127 1.13 -2.45 1.03
C GLY A 127 1.71 -3.86 0.90
N LEU A 128 2.55 -4.27 1.87
CA LEU A 128 3.18 -5.59 1.93
C LEU A 128 2.80 -6.31 3.23
N VAL A 129 2.38 -7.58 3.12
CA VAL A 129 2.40 -8.55 4.22
C VAL A 129 3.59 -9.48 4.00
N GLY A 130 4.57 -9.43 4.90
CA GLY A 130 5.83 -10.15 4.72
C GLY A 130 5.75 -11.65 5.00
N LYS A 131 4.73 -12.10 5.74
CA LYS A 131 4.45 -13.50 5.99
C LYS A 131 2.94 -13.71 6.15
N ILE A 132 2.34 -14.52 5.29
CA ILE A 132 0.91 -14.83 5.31
C ILE A 132 0.64 -16.27 4.87
N ASP A 133 -0.41 -16.88 5.42
CA ASP A 133 -0.87 -18.20 5.02
C ASP A 133 -1.83 -18.15 3.81
N LEU A 134 -1.94 -19.29 3.11
CA LEU A 134 -2.80 -19.38 1.93
C LEU A 134 -4.28 -19.12 2.24
N SER A 135 -4.76 -19.49 3.43
CA SER A 135 -6.16 -19.25 3.83
C SER A 135 -6.44 -17.77 4.03
N GLU A 136 -5.54 -17.04 4.70
CA GLU A 136 -5.72 -15.62 4.98
C GLU A 136 -5.73 -14.79 3.70
N THR A 137 -4.85 -15.13 2.75
CA THR A 137 -4.82 -14.45 1.45
C THR A 137 -6.06 -14.77 0.59
N GLN A 138 -6.60 -16.00 0.68
CA GLN A 138 -7.86 -16.38 0.03
C GLN A 138 -9.06 -15.63 0.62
N ASP A 139 -9.10 -15.48 1.95
CA ASP A 139 -10.13 -14.71 2.65
C ASP A 139 -10.08 -13.23 2.25
N PHE A 140 -8.87 -12.67 2.11
CA PHE A 140 -8.71 -11.29 1.63
C PHE A 140 -9.15 -11.10 0.18
N ILE A 141 -8.83 -12.05 -0.72
CA ILE A 141 -9.34 -12.04 -2.11
C ILE A 141 -10.86 -12.11 -2.12
N LYS A 142 -11.46 -12.96 -1.29
CA LYS A 142 -12.91 -13.07 -1.17
C LYS A 142 -13.53 -11.76 -0.72
N LEU A 143 -12.94 -11.10 0.29
CA LEU A 143 -13.36 -9.79 0.77
C LEU A 143 -13.33 -8.72 -0.34
N LEU A 144 -12.26 -8.67 -1.12
CA LEU A 144 -12.17 -7.76 -2.27
C LEU A 144 -13.18 -8.10 -3.37
N ASN A 145 -13.39 -9.39 -3.64
CA ASN A 145 -14.38 -9.84 -4.62
C ASN A 145 -15.82 -9.50 -4.23
N GLU A 146 -16.16 -9.62 -2.95
CA GLU A 146 -17.48 -9.23 -2.42
C GLU A 146 -17.71 -7.72 -2.58
N LYS A 147 -16.67 -6.90 -2.41
CA LYS A 147 -16.77 -5.44 -2.50
C LYS A 147 -16.74 -4.92 -3.94
N TYR A 148 -15.89 -5.47 -4.79
CA TYR A 148 -15.55 -4.91 -6.11
C TYR A 148 -15.96 -5.79 -7.29
N GLY A 149 -16.56 -6.95 -7.02
CA GLY A 149 -16.82 -7.96 -8.04
C GLY A 149 -15.59 -8.86 -8.27
N LYS A 150 -15.75 -9.88 -9.10
CA LYS A 150 -14.72 -10.91 -9.31
C LYS A 150 -13.46 -10.32 -9.95
N ALA A 151 -12.31 -10.58 -9.35
CA ALA A 151 -11.01 -10.22 -9.90
C ALA A 151 -10.75 -10.93 -11.25
N ILE A 152 -9.99 -10.25 -12.10
CA ILE A 152 -9.28 -10.91 -13.20
C ILE A 152 -8.00 -11.52 -12.61
N GLN A 153 -7.89 -12.84 -12.68
CA GLN A 153 -6.69 -13.55 -12.25
C GLN A 153 -5.75 -13.76 -13.43
N THR A 154 -4.50 -13.36 -13.28
CA THR A 154 -3.41 -13.62 -14.22
C THR A 154 -2.21 -14.22 -13.49
N LYS A 155 -1.28 -14.80 -14.24
CA LYS A 155 0.00 -15.26 -13.71
C LYS A 155 1.13 -14.44 -14.31
N SER A 156 2.12 -14.12 -13.49
CA SER A 156 3.39 -13.56 -13.95
C SER A 156 4.50 -14.57 -13.71
N GLU A 157 5.45 -14.62 -14.63
CA GLU A 157 6.63 -15.49 -14.60
C GLU A 157 7.88 -14.73 -14.10
N PHE A 158 7.72 -13.49 -13.64
CA PHE A 158 8.85 -12.65 -13.22
C PHE A 158 9.48 -13.17 -11.92
N VAL A 159 10.76 -13.54 -11.97
CA VAL A 159 11.57 -14.21 -10.91
C VAL A 159 11.07 -15.62 -10.58
N ARG A 160 9.79 -15.79 -10.27
CA ARG A 160 9.09 -17.07 -10.03
C ARG A 160 7.62 -16.92 -10.39
N PRO A 161 6.89 -17.98 -10.77
CA PRO A 161 5.47 -17.88 -11.04
C PRO A 161 4.69 -17.36 -9.82
N PHE A 162 3.86 -16.33 -10.00
CA PHE A 162 2.97 -15.83 -8.95
C PHE A 162 1.60 -15.42 -9.51
N ASP A 163 0.58 -15.51 -8.66
CA ASP A 163 -0.78 -15.13 -8.99
C ASP A 163 -1.00 -13.63 -8.76
N ILE A 164 -1.70 -12.99 -9.68
CA ILE A 164 -2.10 -11.59 -9.64
C ILE A 164 -3.61 -11.50 -9.78
N PHE A 165 -4.26 -10.85 -8.81
CA PHE A 165 -5.69 -10.57 -8.82
C PHE A 165 -5.89 -9.08 -9.09
N THR A 166 -6.58 -8.75 -10.17
CA THR A 166 -6.79 -7.36 -10.59
C THR A 166 -8.27 -6.98 -10.54
N TRP A 167 -8.58 -5.87 -9.87
CA TRP A 167 -9.88 -5.21 -9.90
C TRP A 167 -9.73 -3.84 -10.57
N GLN A 168 -10.47 -3.65 -11.67
CA GLN A 168 -10.53 -2.37 -12.37
C GLN A 168 -11.71 -1.55 -11.83
N LEU A 169 -11.43 -0.46 -11.13
CA LEU A 169 -12.44 0.49 -10.67
C LEU A 169 -12.42 1.74 -11.54
N LYS A 170 -13.41 2.62 -11.33
CA LYS A 170 -13.60 3.84 -12.13
C LYS A 170 -12.43 4.82 -12.00
N ASP A 171 -11.89 4.97 -10.80
CA ASP A 171 -10.84 5.94 -10.46
C ASP A 171 -9.45 5.29 -10.25
N ARG A 172 -9.42 3.98 -9.97
CA ARG A 172 -8.20 3.25 -9.62
C ARG A 172 -8.20 1.81 -10.13
N ILE A 173 -7.01 1.22 -10.15
CA ILE A 173 -6.78 -0.22 -10.24
C ILE A 173 -6.32 -0.72 -8.88
N ILE A 174 -6.87 -1.86 -8.46
CA ILE A 174 -6.36 -2.61 -7.32
C ILE A 174 -5.71 -3.88 -7.87
N LYS A 175 -4.44 -4.13 -7.54
CA LYS A 175 -3.77 -5.40 -7.78
C LYS A 175 -3.40 -6.03 -6.45
N TYR A 176 -3.57 -7.34 -6.35
CA TYR A 176 -3.13 -8.12 -5.20
C TYR A 176 -2.31 -9.31 -5.70
N CYS A 177 -1.03 -9.35 -5.33
CA CYS A 177 -0.07 -10.34 -5.80
C CYS A 177 0.33 -11.26 -4.64
N ILE A 178 0.34 -12.57 -4.89
CA ILE A 178 0.70 -13.58 -3.88
C ILE A 178 1.96 -14.29 -4.35
N VAL A 179 3.05 -14.12 -3.63
CA VAL A 179 4.37 -14.64 -4.00
C VAL A 179 4.81 -15.68 -2.97
N SER A 180 5.08 -16.91 -3.40
CA SER A 180 5.56 -17.96 -2.50
C SER A 180 7.01 -17.71 -2.09
N ASN A 181 7.35 -17.82 -0.82
CA ASN A 181 8.71 -17.73 -0.30
C ASN A 181 9.06 -19.03 0.44
N ASP A 182 10.15 -19.67 0.04
CA ASP A 182 10.64 -20.95 0.58
C ASP A 182 11.93 -20.78 1.39
N GLU A 183 12.34 -19.54 1.64
CA GLU A 183 13.58 -19.18 2.34
C GLU A 183 14.85 -19.76 1.69
N THR A 184 14.82 -20.15 0.40
CA THR A 184 15.97 -20.78 -0.26
C THR A 184 17.22 -19.92 -0.19
N ASN A 185 17.09 -18.60 -0.35
CA ASN A 185 18.20 -17.64 -0.24
C ASN A 185 18.32 -16.96 1.14
N THR A 186 17.53 -17.40 2.12
CA THR A 186 17.50 -16.82 3.46
C THR A 186 18.38 -17.62 4.41
N MET A 187 19.23 -16.92 5.15
CA MET A 187 20.02 -17.48 6.24
C MET A 187 19.27 -17.27 7.55
N LYS A 188 18.95 -18.36 8.24
CA LYS A 188 18.20 -18.33 9.50
C LYS A 188 19.08 -18.85 10.61
N PHE A 189 19.17 -18.10 11.69
CA PHE A 189 19.91 -18.47 12.89
C PHE A 189 18.94 -18.65 14.05
N VAL A 190 19.20 -19.65 14.89
CA VAL A 190 18.51 -19.85 16.18
C VAL A 190 19.56 -19.75 17.26
N VAL A 191 19.32 -18.89 18.25
CA VAL A 191 20.19 -18.75 19.42
C VAL A 191 19.66 -19.65 20.51
N ASP A 192 20.44 -20.66 20.88
CA ASP A 192 20.20 -21.41 22.11
C ASP A 192 20.71 -20.57 23.28
N ASN A 193 19.80 -19.91 24.00
CA ASN A 193 20.15 -19.07 25.14
C ASN A 193 20.68 -19.88 26.34
N GLU A 194 20.41 -21.18 26.42
CA GLU A 194 20.89 -22.05 27.50
C GLU A 194 22.34 -22.48 27.24
N ASN A 195 22.64 -22.91 26.00
CA ASN A 195 23.97 -23.39 25.62
C ASN A 195 24.89 -22.28 25.05
N LYS A 196 24.35 -21.08 24.80
CA LYS A 196 25.03 -19.95 24.13
C LYS A 196 25.58 -20.32 22.74
N GLU A 197 24.89 -21.22 22.06
CA GLU A 197 25.24 -21.67 20.71
C GLU A 197 24.34 -21.01 19.66
N ILE A 198 24.87 -20.88 18.44
CA ILE A 198 24.14 -20.37 17.28
C ILE A 198 24.03 -21.51 16.28
N ASP A 199 22.81 -21.96 16.04
CA ASP A 199 22.49 -23.02 15.10
C ASP A 199 21.78 -22.50 13.85
N ASN A 200 21.79 -23.31 12.80
CA ASN A 200 20.99 -23.05 11.61
C ASN A 200 19.51 -23.29 11.92
N GLY A 201 18.68 -22.28 11.70
CA GLY A 201 17.23 -22.38 11.81
C GLY A 201 16.61 -23.19 10.67
N LYS A 202 15.46 -23.80 10.95
CA LYS A 202 14.68 -24.49 9.92
C LYS A 202 14.02 -23.49 8.99
N LYS A 203 14.21 -23.70 7.69
CA LYS A 203 13.53 -22.95 6.65
C LYS A 203 12.04 -23.29 6.62
N GLU A 204 11.23 -22.27 6.40
CA GLU A 204 9.78 -22.37 6.33
C GLU A 204 9.27 -21.86 4.99
N GLN A 205 8.24 -22.51 4.45
CA GLN A 205 7.52 -22.00 3.30
C GLN A 205 6.35 -21.15 3.78
N TYR A 206 6.23 -19.95 3.22
CA TYR A 206 5.12 -19.03 3.46
C TYR A 206 4.83 -18.23 2.19
N PHE A 207 3.84 -17.34 2.25
CA PHE A 207 3.59 -16.37 1.18
C PHE A 207 3.92 -14.96 1.65
N GLU A 208 4.33 -14.14 0.69
CA GLU A 208 4.27 -12.69 0.79
C GLU A 208 3.09 -12.21 -0.04
N ALA A 209 2.42 -11.17 0.43
CA ALA A 209 1.32 -10.58 -0.29
C ALA A 209 1.50 -9.08 -0.49
N TYR A 210 1.27 -8.62 -1.71
CA TYR A 210 1.45 -7.22 -2.11
C TYR A 210 0.12 -6.69 -2.62
N ILE A 211 -0.41 -5.64 -1.99
CA ILE A 211 -1.53 -4.86 -2.55
C ILE A 211 -0.98 -3.61 -3.24
N TYR A 212 -1.52 -3.27 -4.40
CA TYR A 212 -1.23 -2.04 -5.11
C TYR A 212 -2.52 -1.29 -5.39
N ILE A 213 -2.60 -0.04 -4.93
CA ILE A 213 -3.70 0.88 -5.22
C ILE A 213 -3.15 1.93 -6.19
N ILE A 214 -3.58 1.89 -7.45
CA ILE A 214 -2.98 2.63 -8.57
C ILE A 214 -4.00 3.63 -9.12
N LYS A 215 -3.66 4.91 -9.23
CA LYS A 215 -4.54 5.90 -9.88
C LYS A 215 -4.60 5.59 -11.38
N ASN A 216 -5.80 5.51 -11.95
CA ASN A 216 -5.99 5.09 -13.35
C ASN A 216 -5.16 5.92 -14.35
N GLU A 217 -5.03 7.23 -14.11
CA GLU A 217 -4.25 8.16 -14.93
C GLU A 217 -2.79 7.71 -15.15
N TYR A 218 -2.22 6.97 -14.20
CA TYR A 218 -0.80 6.60 -14.24
C TYR A 218 -0.56 5.11 -14.55
N ALA A 219 -1.62 4.30 -14.63
CA ALA A 219 -1.53 2.85 -14.70
C ALA A 219 -0.59 2.35 -15.82
N GLU A 220 -0.73 2.86 -17.04
CA GLU A 220 0.08 2.46 -18.21
C GLU A 220 1.58 2.77 -18.06
N THR A 221 1.92 3.76 -17.23
CA THR A 221 3.30 4.16 -16.99
C THR A 221 3.95 3.41 -15.82
N LEU A 222 3.15 2.77 -14.97
CA LEU A 222 3.60 2.13 -13.74
C LEU A 222 3.59 0.60 -13.83
N ILE A 223 2.50 0.01 -14.33
CA ILE A 223 2.32 -1.44 -14.34
C ILE A 223 3.39 -2.10 -15.23
N GLY A 224 4.14 -3.04 -14.65
CA GLY A 224 5.25 -3.78 -15.27
C GLY A 224 6.53 -2.98 -15.49
N LYS A 225 6.59 -1.71 -15.04
CA LYS A 225 7.69 -0.76 -15.32
C LYS A 225 8.40 -0.24 -14.07
N MET A 226 8.00 -0.71 -12.89
CA MET A 226 8.57 -0.29 -11.61
C MET A 226 9.47 -1.38 -11.02
N GLY A 227 10.49 -0.99 -10.27
CA GLY A 227 11.36 -1.88 -9.49
C GLY A 227 11.25 -1.61 -7.98
N SER A 228 12.16 -2.20 -7.20
CA SER A 228 12.18 -2.16 -5.72
C SER A 228 10.87 -2.67 -5.12
N ASP A 229 10.21 -1.88 -4.29
CA ASP A 229 9.02 -2.28 -3.53
C ASP A 229 7.79 -2.45 -4.44
N PHE A 230 7.90 -2.03 -5.70
CA PHE A 230 6.86 -2.14 -6.72
C PHE A 230 7.12 -3.25 -7.74
N THR A 231 8.14 -4.09 -7.48
CA THR A 231 8.62 -5.10 -8.43
C THR A 231 7.52 -6.07 -8.89
N TYR A 232 6.55 -6.41 -8.04
CA TYR A 232 5.49 -7.36 -8.40
C TYR A 232 4.24 -6.72 -9.04
N CYS A 233 4.27 -5.42 -9.33
CA CYS A 233 3.15 -4.70 -9.93
C CYS A 233 3.08 -4.93 -11.46
N TYR A 234 2.76 -6.15 -11.90
CA TYR A 234 2.54 -6.53 -13.32
C TYR A 234 1.06 -6.61 -13.69
#